data_AF-A0A9E4A4S4-F1
#
_entry.id   AF-A0A9E4A4S4-F1
#
_cell.length_a   1.000
_cell.length_b   1.000
_cell.length_c   1.000
_cell.angle_alpha   90.00
_cell.angle_beta   90.00
_cell.angle_gamma   90.00
#
_symmetry.space_group_name_H-M   'P 1'
#
loop_
_entity.id
_entity.type
_entity.pdbx_description
1 polymer ?
#
loop_
_entity_poly.entity_id
_entity_poly.type
_entity_poly.pdbx_seq_one_letter_code
_entity_poly.pdbx_strand_id
1 'polypeptide(L)' 'LGKHGMDYLMRQSSCIAGGTTEMARNVIADRLLGMPREVTPDRDRPFRDVPKNASPASK' A
#
# COMPACT_ATOMS: atom_id res chain seq x y z
N LEU A 1 27.71 18.91 9.41
CA LEU A 1 26.91 18.88 8.17
C LEU A 1 26.19 17.54 7.92
N GLY A 2 26.80 16.38 8.18
CA GLY A 2 26.21 15.07 7.84
C GLY A 2 24.89 14.71 8.55
N LYS A 3 24.67 15.15 9.80
CA LYS A 3 23.48 14.79 10.59
C LYS A 3 22.16 15.21 9.91
N HIS A 4 22.05 16.47 9.47
CA HIS A 4 20.82 16.95 8.84
C HIS A 4 20.51 16.25 7.50
N GLY A 5 21.55 15.91 6.73
CA GLY A 5 21.39 15.13 5.50
C GLY A 5 20.85 13.72 5.79
N MET A 6 21.40 13.06 6.80
CA MET A 6 20.92 11.73 7.22
C MET A 6 19.50 11.79 7.79
N ASP A 7 19.17 12.79 8.61
CA ASP A 7 17.82 12.98 9.16
C ASP A 7 16.79 13.15 8.03
N TYR A 8 17.13 13.91 6.98
CA TYR A 8 16.28 14.08 5.80
C TYR A 8 16.05 12.77 5.04
N LEU A 9 17.12 12.02 4.78
CA LEU A 9 17.04 10.73 4.08
C LEU A 9 16.22 9.72 4.87
N MET A 10 16.45 9.61 6.18
CA MET A 10 15.71 8.69 7.05
C MET A 10 14.22 9.06 7.13
N ARG A 11 13.87 10.36 7.11
CA ARG A 11 12.47 10.80 6.96
C ARG A 11 11.84 10.26 5.67
N GLN A 12 12.56 10.35 4.55
CA GLN A 12 12.05 9.83 3.27
C GLN A 12 11.92 8.31 3.27
N SER A 13 12.91 7.59 3.82
CA SER A 13 12.85 6.13 3.97
C SER A 13 11.67 5.69 4.84
N SER A 14 11.36 6.45 5.89
CA SER A 14 10.21 6.17 6.78
C SER A 14 8.87 6.25 6.05
N CYS A 15 8.75 7.10 5.04
CA CYS A 15 7.53 7.25 4.24
C CYS A 15 7.21 6.04 3.35
N ILE A 16 8.08 5.02 3.26
CA ILE A 16 7.84 3.81 2.45
C ILE A 16 7.97 2.50 3.23
N ALA A 17 8.69 2.49 4.36
CA ALA A 17 9.08 1.27 5.07
C ALA A 17 7.88 0.45 5.60
N GLY A 18 6.79 1.11 5.99
CA GLY A 18 5.57 0.46 6.53
C GLY A 18 4.33 0.66 5.66
N GLY A 19 4.53 1.07 4.40
CA GLY A 19 3.47 1.59 3.53
C GLY A 19 3.70 3.06 3.21
N THR A 20 3.21 3.48 2.04
CA THR A 20 3.39 4.86 1.59
C THR A 20 2.53 5.82 2.40
N THR A 21 2.93 7.09 2.45
CA THR A 21 2.10 8.13 3.09
C THR A 21 0.72 8.25 2.44
N GLU A 22 0.64 7.96 1.15
CA GLU A 22 -0.55 7.91 0.33
C GLU A 22 -1.46 6.75 0.76
N MET A 23 -0.90 5.56 1.00
CA MET A 23 -1.66 4.43 1.56
C MET A 23 -2.24 4.76 2.93
N ALA A 24 -1.46 5.36 3.82
CA ALA A 24 -1.93 5.77 5.14
C ALA A 24 -3.08 6.80 5.03
N ARG A 25 -2.95 7.78 4.12
CA ARG A 25 -4.01 8.75 3.84
C ARG A 25 -5.29 8.09 3.31
N ASN A 26 -5.17 7.10 2.42
CA ASN A 26 -6.31 6.35 1.89
C ASN A 26 -7.01 5.54 2.99
N VAL A 27 -6.25 4.93 3.91
CA VAL A 27 -6.81 4.21 5.05
C VAL A 27 -7.59 5.15 5.97
N ILE A 28 -7.07 6.35 6.25
CA ILE A 28 -7.77 7.36 7.07
C ILE A 28 -9.04 7.84 6.35
N ALA A 29 -8.96 8.12 5.05
CA ALA A 29 -10.11 8.54 4.24
C ALA A 29 -11.27 7.53 4.31
N ASP A 30 -10.97 6.25 4.12
CA ASP A 30 -11.96 5.18 4.15
C ASP A 30 -12.45 4.87 5.58
N ARG A 31 -11.52 4.56 6.49
CA ARG A 31 -11.88 4.02 7.82
C ARG A 31 -12.31 5.05 8.84
N LEU A 32 -11.79 6.29 8.73
CA LEU A 32 -12.08 7.35 9.69
C LEU A 32 -13.01 8.40 9.11
N LEU A 33 -12.77 8.84 7.86
CA LEU A 33 -13.57 9.90 7.24
C LEU A 33 -14.80 9.36 6.48
N GLY A 34 -14.93 8.05 6.32
CA GLY A 34 -16.08 7.42 5.65
C GLY A 34 -16.16 7.69 4.15
N MET A 35 -15.05 8.08 3.52
CA MET A 35 -14.98 8.27 2.08
C MET A 35 -15.12 6.93 1.36
N PRO A 36 -15.71 6.90 0.16
CA PRO A 36 -15.83 5.67 -0.61
C PRO A 36 -14.44 5.10 -0.91
N ARG A 37 -14.22 3.85 -0.48
CA ARG A 37 -12.99 3.10 -0.77
C ARG A 37 -12.87 2.82 -2.26
N GLU A 38 -11.64 2.78 -2.76
CA GLU A 38 -11.33 2.30 -4.09
C GLU A 38 -11.79 0.84 -4.30
N VAL A 39 -12.39 0.58 -5.47
CA VAL A 39 -12.98 -0.73 -5.78
C VAL A 39 -11.86 -1.76 -5.92
N THR A 40 -11.92 -2.80 -5.09
CA THR A 40 -11.02 -3.94 -5.12
C THR A 40 -11.79 -5.18 -5.60
N PRO A 41 -11.45 -5.78 -6.76
CA PRO A 41 -12.25 -6.85 -7.39
C PRO A 41 -12.30 -8.16 -6.59
N ASP A 42 -11.41 -8.31 -5.62
CA ASP A 42 -11.17 -9.50 -4.81
C ASP A 42 -11.70 -9.39 -3.37
N ARG A 43 -12.22 -8.22 -2.95
CA ARG A 43 -12.59 -7.93 -1.56
C ARG A 43 -13.58 -8.92 -0.95
N ASP A 44 -14.61 -9.29 -1.70
CA ASP A 44 -15.69 -10.14 -1.21
C ASP A 44 -15.48 -11.62 -1.57
N ARG A 45 -14.31 -11.97 -2.12
CA ARG A 45 -13.94 -13.34 -2.47
C ARG A 45 -13.06 -13.93 -1.37
N PRO A 46 -13.31 -15.19 -0.94
CA PRO A 46 -12.35 -15.86 -0.08
C PRO A 46 -11.02 -15.99 -0.83
N PHE A 47 -9.90 -15.97 -0.10
CA PHE A 47 -8.56 -15.94 -0.68
C PHE A 47 -8.31 -17.03 -1.76
N ARG A 48 -8.97 -18.19 -1.64
CA ARG A 48 -8.88 -19.29 -2.61
C ARG A 48 -9.39 -18.93 -4.03
N ASP A 49 -10.30 -17.96 -4.13
CA ASP A 49 -10.98 -17.53 -5.37
C ASP A 49 -10.34 -16.25 -5.96
N VAL A 50 -9.27 -15.74 -5.35
CA VAL A 50 -8.52 -14.58 -5.85
C VAL A 50 -7.68 -15.00 -7.06
N PRO A 51 -7.76 -14.27 -8.20
CA PRO A 51 -6.95 -14.56 -9.37
C PRO A 51 -5.46 -14.59 -9.02
N LYS A 52 -4.81 -15.73 -9.25
CA LYS A 52 -3.37 -15.89 -9.07
C LYS A 52 -2.66 -15.44 -10.33
N ASN A 53 -1.48 -14.83 -10.18
CA ASN A 53 -0.65 -14.51 -11.33
C ASN A 53 -0.35 -15.82 -12.08
N ALA A 54 -0.81 -15.95 -13.32
CA ALA A 54 -0.53 -17.13 -14.13
C ALA A 54 0.98 -17.12 -14.44
N SER A 55 1.73 -18.07 -13.90
CA SER A 55 3.08 -18.31 -14.38
C SER A 55 3.01 -18.61 -15.88
N PRO A 56 3.77 -17.92 -16.75
CA PRO A 56 3.80 -18.24 -18.17
C PRO A 56 4.62 -19.53 -18.38
N ALA A 57 4.01 -20.68 -18.12
CA ALA A 57 4.46 -22.01 -18.56
C ALA A 57 3.30 -22.98 -18.26
N SER A 58 2.73 -23.72 -19.20
CA SER A 58 3.37 -24.49 -20.26
C SER A 58 2.40 -24.63 -21.43
N LYS A 59 2.87 -24.37 -22.64
CA LYS A 59 2.40 -25.10 -23.82
C LYS A 59 3.47 -26.11 -24.18
#